data_AF-T1G8D1-F1
#
_entry.id   AF-T1G8D1-F1
#
_cell.length_a   1.000
_cell.length_b   1.000
_cell.length_c   1.000
_cell.angle_alpha   90.00
_cell.angle_beta   90.00
_cell.angle_gamma   90.00
#
_symmetry.space_group_name_H-M   'P 1'
#
loop_
_entity.id
_entity.type
_entity.pdbx_description
1 polymer ?
#
loop_
_entity_poly.entity_id
_entity_poly.type
_entity_poly.pdbx_seq_one_letter_code
_entity_poly.pdbx_strand_id
1 'polypeptide(L)' 'MIRTDEFYREGYSVEILNVLEREFSQNQYINRIDMERTVNETSLTSRQVKYWFQNRRVREKKLMRRLLSE' A
#
# COMPACT_ATOMS: atom_id res chain seq x y z
N MET A 1 -3.54 23.70 6.81
CA MET A 1 -3.01 22.40 6.32
C MET A 1 -4.19 21.50 6.01
N ILE A 2 -4.48 21.27 4.73
CA ILE A 2 -5.55 20.36 4.31
C ILE A 2 -5.22 18.99 4.90
N ARG A 3 -6.09 18.48 5.78
CA ARG A 3 -5.94 17.15 6.38
C ARG A 3 -6.00 16.16 5.22
N THR A 4 -4.90 15.45 4.98
CA THR A 4 -4.72 14.44 3.92
C THR A 4 -5.66 13.22 4.04
N ASP A 5 -6.69 13.30 4.88
CA ASP A 5 -7.67 12.27 5.20
C ASP A 5 -8.83 12.26 4.18
N GLU A 6 -9.10 13.38 3.50
CA GLU A 6 -10.25 13.50 2.60
C GLU A 6 -10.09 12.63 1.34
N PHE A 7 -8.87 12.57 0.78
CA PHE A 7 -8.51 11.63 -0.29
C PHE A 7 -8.27 10.19 0.20
N TYR A 8 -8.30 9.93 1.52
CA TYR A 8 -8.06 8.60 2.08
C TYR A 8 -9.30 7.70 2.01
N ARG A 9 -10.49 8.28 1.79
CA ARG A 9 -11.75 7.54 1.66
C ARG A 9 -12.19 7.28 0.22
N GLU A 10 -11.73 8.07 -0.75
CA GLU A 10 -11.87 7.71 -2.15
C GLU A 10 -10.92 6.55 -2.42
N GLY A 11 -11.48 5.36 -2.68
CA GLY A 11 -10.69 4.16 -2.91
C GLY A 11 -9.68 4.40 -4.04
N TYR A 12 -8.43 3.95 -3.83
CA TYR A 12 -7.41 3.99 -4.88
C TYR A 12 -7.95 3.34 -6.16
N SER A 13 -7.62 3.92 -7.32
CA SER A 13 -7.97 3.33 -8.61
C SER A 13 -7.30 1.95 -8.77
N VAL A 14 -7.85 1.13 -9.67
CA VAL A 14 -7.33 -0.22 -9.93
C VAL A 14 -5.87 -0.16 -10.39
N GLU A 15 -5.49 0.84 -11.18
CA GLU A 15 -4.13 1.05 -11.66
C GLU A 15 -3.15 1.32 -10.50
N ILE A 16 -3.54 2.19 -9.56
CA ILE A 16 -2.73 2.49 -8.37
C ILE A 16 -2.56 1.23 -7.51
N LEU A 17 -3.64 0.48 -7.31
CA LEU A 17 -3.59 -0.77 -6.56
C LEU A 17 -2.69 -1.81 -7.23
N ASN A 18 -2.73 -1.93 -8.56
CA ASN A 18 -1.88 -2.87 -9.30
C ASN A 18 -0.39 -2.54 -9.12
N VAL A 19 -0.01 -1.26 -9.16
CA VAL A 19 1.37 -0.85 -8.89
C VAL A 19 1.77 -1.23 -7.45
N LEU A 20 0.94 -0.89 -6.47
CA LEU A 20 1.23 -1.16 -5.06
C LEU A 20 1.32 -2.67 -4.75
N GLU A 21 0.42 -3.48 -5.30
CA GLU A 21 0.44 -4.95 -5.15
C GLU A 21 1.63 -5.57 -5.87
N ARG A 22 2.00 -5.07 -7.06
CA ARG A 22 3.21 -5.52 -7.78
C ARG A 22 4.46 -5.31 -6.93
N GLU A 23 4.67 -4.11 -6.41
CA GLU A 23 5.82 -3.81 -5.54
C GLU A 23 5.77 -4.63 -4.24
N PHE A 24 4.59 -4.80 -3.64
CA PHE A 24 4.42 -5.62 -2.43
C PHE A 24 4.79 -7.08 -2.65
N SER A 25 4.48 -7.63 -3.83
CA SER A 25 4.81 -9.02 -4.18
C SER A 25 6.31 -9.24 -4.31
N GLN A 26 7.05 -8.21 -4.74
CA GLN A 26 8.52 -8.22 -4.81
C GLN A 26 9.15 -8.04 -3.44
N ASN A 27 8.60 -7.12 -2.63
CA ASN A 27 9.09 -6.85 -1.29
C ASN A 27 7.99 -6.31 -0.38
N GLN A 28 7.62 -7.07 0.65
CA GLN A 28 6.57 -6.69 1.60
C GLN A 28 6.93 -5.49 2.50
N TYR A 29 8.21 -5.07 2.49
CA TYR A 29 8.76 -3.93 3.22
C TYR A 29 9.45 -2.95 2.28
N ILE A 30 8.70 -1.96 1.82
CA ILE A 30 9.21 -0.96 0.88
C ILE A 30 10.44 -0.20 1.43
N ASN A 31 11.53 -0.18 0.67
CA ASN A 31 12.73 0.60 0.97
C ASN A 31 12.62 2.02 0.38
N ARG A 32 13.64 2.85 0.58
CA ARG A 32 13.62 4.25 0.12
C ARG A 32 13.56 4.37 -1.42
N ILE A 33 14.35 3.58 -2.14
CA ILE A 33 14.46 3.66 -3.59
C ILE A 33 13.14 3.25 -4.25
N ASP A 34 12.59 2.11 -3.82
CA ASP A 34 11.32 1.61 -4.35
C ASP A 34 10.14 2.52 -3.96
N MET A 35 10.21 3.17 -2.80
CA MET A 35 9.23 4.17 -2.37
C MET A 35 9.26 5.42 -3.25
N GLU A 36 10.44 5.94 -3.58
CA GLU A 36 10.57 7.08 -4.50
C GLU A 36 10.02 6.72 -5.88
N ARG A 37 10.32 5.52 -6.40
CA ARG A 37 9.73 5.02 -7.66
C ARG A 37 8.20 4.91 -7.59
N THR A 38 7.68 4.27 -6.54
CA THR A 38 6.24 4.04 -6.35
C THR A 38 5.47 5.36 -6.23
N VAL A 39 6.04 6.35 -5.52
CA VAL A 39 5.49 7.70 -5.41
C VAL A 39 5.35 8.36 -6.79
N ASN A 40 6.38 8.26 -7.62
CA ASN A 40 6.35 8.82 -8.98
C ASN A 40 5.33 8.12 -9.88
N GLU A 41 5.20 6.79 -9.78
CA GLU A 41 4.26 6.03 -10.62
C GLU A 41 2.79 6.21 -10.20
N THR A 42 2.52 6.30 -8.89
CA THR A 42 1.15 6.34 -8.36
C THR A 42 0.65 7.75 -8.07
N SER A 43 1.53 8.75 -8.12
CA SER A 43 1.29 10.12 -7.65
C SER A 43 0.83 10.20 -6.19
N LEU A 44 1.04 9.14 -5.40
CA LEU A 44 0.77 9.12 -3.96
C LEU A 44 1.94 9.73 -3.19
N THR A 45 1.67 10.28 -2.01
CA THR A 45 2.72 10.72 -1.11
C THR A 45 3.48 9.53 -0.50
N SER A 46 4.75 9.72 -0.14
CA SER A 46 5.54 8.69 0.55
C SER A 46 4.87 8.17 1.82
N ARG A 47 4.09 9.02 2.51
CA ARG A 47 3.29 8.63 3.68
C ARG A 47 2.14 7.70 3.31
N GLN A 48 1.39 8.00 2.24
CA GLN A 48 0.32 7.13 1.76
C GLN A 48 0.86 5.76 1.33
N VAL A 49 1.97 5.74 0.60
CA VAL A 49 2.64 4.48 0.21
C VAL A 49 3.06 3.69 1.46
N LYS A 50 3.73 4.31 2.43
CA LYS A 50 4.09 3.66 3.71
C LYS A 50 2.88 3.08 4.44
N TYR A 51 1.80 3.84 4.55
CA TYR A 51 0.58 3.39 5.22
C TYR A 51 -0.11 2.27 4.47
N TRP A 52 -0.14 2.31 3.15
CA TRP A 52 -0.69 1.22 2.36
C TRP A 52 0.09 -0.08 2.61
N PHE A 53 1.43 -0.04 2.61
CA PHE A 53 2.26 -1.22 2.90
C PHE A 53 2.04 -1.76 4.32
N GLN A 54 1.89 -0.87 5.31
CA GLN A 54 1.53 -1.27 6.68
C GLN A 54 0.17 -1.97 6.75
N ASN A 55 -0.86 -1.37 6.14
CA ASN A 55 -2.20 -1.94 6.09
C ASN A 55 -2.23 -3.26 5.32
N ARG A 56 -1.47 -3.37 4.24
CA ARG A 56 -1.40 -4.56 3.39
C ARG A 56 -0.83 -5.77 4.14
N ARG A 57 0.25 -5.60 4.92
CA ARG A 57 0.78 -6.66 5.80
C ARG A 57 -0.22 -7.10 6.86
N VAL A 58 -0.96 -6.15 7.45
CA VAL A 58 -2.02 -6.49 8.43
C VAL A 58 -3.12 -7.32 7.77
N ARG A 59 -3.53 -6.98 6.55
CA ARG A 59 -4.52 -7.76 5.78
C ARG A 59 -4.01 -9.17 5.47
N GLU A 60 -2.77 -9.31 5.01
CA GLU A 60 -2.15 -10.61 4.75
C GLU A 60 -2.08 -11.48 6.01
N LYS A 61 -1.61 -10.92 7.12
CA LYS A 61 -1.56 -11.65 8.40
C LYS A 61 -2.95 -12.07 8.87
N LYS A 62 -3.99 -11.25 8.62
CA LYS A 62 -5.39 -11.60 8.93
C LYS A 62 -5.90 -12.74 8.04
N LEU A 63 -5.57 -12.72 6.75
CA LEU A 63 -5.93 -13.76 5.79
C LEU A 63 -5.27 -15.10 6.16
N MET A 64 -3.96 -15.08 6.41
CA MET A 64 -3.19 -16.26 6.83
C MET A 64 -3.75 -16.90 8.10
N ARG A 65 -4.16 -16.09 9.10
CA ARG A 65 -4.79 -16.63 10.31
C ARG A 65 -6.13 -17.30 10.05
N ARG A 66 -6.91 -16.86 9.06
CA ARG A 66 -8.19 -17.48 8.69
C ARG A 66 -7.95 -18.81 7.99
N LEU A 67 -7.02 -18.83 7.02
CA LEU A 67 -6.67 -20.04 6.27
C LEU A 67 -6.06 -21.14 7.16
N LEU A 68 -5.32 -20.76 8.22
CA LEU A 68 -4.77 -21.72 9.19
C LEU A 68 -5.80 -22.22 10.22
N SER A 69 -6.97 -21.59 10.30
CA SER A 69 -8.05 -21.98 11.23
C SER A 69 -9.14 -22.83 10.58
N GLU A 70 -9.00 -23.14 9.29
CA GLU A 70 -9.84 -24.06 8.50
C GLU A 70 -9.10 -25.38 8.28
#